data_AF-A0A094Q5V5-F1
#
_entry.id   AF-A0A094Q5V5-F1
#
_cell.length_a   1.000
_cell.length_b   1.000
_cell.length_c   1.000
_cell.angle_alpha   90.00
_cell.angle_beta   90.00
_cell.angle_gamma   90.00
#
_symmetry.space_group_name_H-M   'P 1'
#
loop_
_entity.id
_entity.type
_entity.pdbx_description
1 polymer ?
#
loop_
_entity_poly.entity_id
_entity_poly.type
_entity_poly.pdbx_seq_one_letter_code
_entity_poly.pdbx_strand_id
1 'polypeptide(L)'
;MKATIEDVARVAGVSTATVSRALRGLTSVTPETREKVSQAAASLDYVVSPTASRLASGKTSTIGVIAPFIDRWYFAKLVSGIERVSRSSGFDVLIYSLERLDERERLFQHRLVKERVDALLVCSLPPSMDEVRSLQQMNIPVAVIGAEVDECNSVRIDDVQSAKTATGHLINMGHTRIGLIAESPLQPLSFTAPRDRRDGFLLAHQEAGLNFDSSLEAYGSFTIESGERAMGELLSKAQPPTAVFCESDEMAFGAISAIHRHGLRIPDDISIVGFDDHDLSKFANLTTIAQPVQLLGETAAWILLEQLKEPTKPRTSTVMPTQLIVRNSTKRLGSDRAGAVIGAFGSI
;
A
#
# COMPACT_ATOMS: atom_id res chain seq x y z
N MET A 1 -45.04 -14.40 1.33
CA MET A 1 -44.88 -12.93 1.50
C MET A 1 -43.79 -12.74 2.54
N LYS A 2 -42.78 -11.89 2.30
CA LYS A 2 -41.72 -11.65 3.29
C LYS A 2 -42.32 -10.81 4.43
N ALA A 3 -42.18 -11.25 5.67
CA ALA A 3 -42.68 -10.50 6.83
C ALA A 3 -42.06 -9.10 6.87
N THR A 4 -42.83 -8.10 7.31
CA THR A 4 -42.34 -6.71 7.44
C THR A 4 -42.15 -6.31 8.90
N ILE A 5 -41.52 -5.15 9.14
CA ILE A 5 -41.35 -4.61 10.50
C ILE A 5 -42.71 -4.31 11.17
N GLU A 6 -43.73 -3.99 10.37
CA GLU A 6 -45.12 -3.80 10.83
C GLU A 6 -45.74 -5.12 11.29
N ASP A 7 -45.43 -6.25 10.65
CA ASP A 7 -45.92 -7.56 11.08
C ASP A 7 -45.30 -7.96 12.43
N VAL A 8 -43.99 -7.73 12.61
CA VAL A 8 -43.30 -7.95 13.88
C VAL A 8 -43.88 -7.06 14.98
N ALA A 9 -44.14 -5.78 14.69
CA ALA A 9 -44.74 -4.83 15.63
C ALA A 9 -46.13 -5.30 16.10
N ARG A 10 -46.94 -5.81 15.16
CA ARG A 10 -48.28 -6.35 15.43
C ARG A 10 -48.23 -7.59 16.32
N VAL A 11 -47.34 -8.54 16.03
CA VAL A 11 -47.19 -9.78 16.82
C VAL A 11 -46.61 -9.51 18.20
N ALA A 12 -45.62 -8.60 18.31
CA ALA A 12 -44.99 -8.23 19.57
C ALA A 12 -45.83 -7.25 20.42
N GLY A 13 -46.89 -6.67 19.87
CA GLY A 13 -47.78 -5.72 20.57
C GLY A 13 -47.11 -4.37 20.88
N VAL A 14 -46.16 -3.93 20.06
CA VAL A 14 -45.39 -2.68 20.26
C VAL A 14 -45.35 -1.84 18.99
N SER A 15 -44.88 -0.59 19.08
CA SER A 15 -44.69 0.25 17.89
C SER A 15 -43.55 -0.26 16.99
N THR A 16 -43.60 0.04 15.69
CA THR A 16 -42.49 -0.23 14.75
C THR A 16 -41.19 0.43 15.19
N ALA A 17 -41.26 1.62 15.81
CA ALA A 17 -40.12 2.31 16.41
C ALA A 17 -39.54 1.54 17.61
N THR A 18 -40.36 0.83 18.39
CA THR A 18 -39.90 -0.04 19.49
C THR A 18 -39.25 -1.31 18.94
N VAL A 19 -39.84 -1.93 17.91
CA VAL A 19 -39.23 -3.08 17.20
C VAL A 19 -37.85 -2.72 16.66
N SER A 20 -37.74 -1.58 15.96
CA SER A 20 -36.47 -1.10 15.41
C SER A 20 -35.41 -0.91 16.50
N ARG A 21 -35.76 -0.28 17.63
CA ARG A 21 -34.83 -0.07 18.75
C ARG A 21 -34.43 -1.37 19.45
N ALA A 22 -35.37 -2.31 19.59
CA ALA A 22 -35.15 -3.61 20.22
C ALA A 22 -34.18 -4.46 19.39
N LEU A 23 -34.42 -4.57 18.07
CA LEU A 23 -33.56 -5.34 17.16
C LEU A 23 -32.18 -4.70 16.94
N ARG A 24 -32.06 -3.37 17.09
CA ARG A 24 -30.77 -2.64 17.13
C ARG A 24 -30.05 -2.74 18.47
N GLY A 25 -30.67 -3.38 19.46
CA GLY A 25 -30.06 -3.60 20.77
C GLY A 25 -29.94 -2.36 21.67
N LEU A 26 -30.69 -1.29 21.40
CA LEU A 26 -30.58 -0.02 22.15
C LEU A 26 -31.10 -0.14 23.60
N THR A 27 -30.41 0.52 24.54
CA THR A 27 -30.72 0.48 25.99
C THR A 27 -32.05 1.12 26.38
N SER A 28 -32.68 1.86 25.46
CA SER A 28 -34.00 2.46 25.63
C SER A 28 -35.17 1.47 25.59
N VAL A 29 -34.89 0.17 25.38
CA VAL A 29 -35.89 -0.90 25.37
C VAL A 29 -35.59 -1.87 26.50
N THR A 30 -36.60 -2.17 27.33
CA THR A 30 -36.47 -3.11 28.44
C THR A 30 -36.10 -4.51 27.94
N PRO A 31 -35.36 -5.32 28.73
CA PRO A 31 -35.02 -6.69 28.37
C PRO A 31 -36.25 -7.53 28.00
N GLU A 32 -37.34 -7.38 28.76
CA GLU A 32 -38.60 -8.07 28.51
C GLU A 32 -39.22 -7.71 27.14
N THR A 33 -39.23 -6.42 26.79
CA THR A 33 -39.75 -5.96 25.49
C THR A 33 -38.85 -6.44 24.35
N ARG A 34 -37.54 -6.49 24.57
CA ARG A 34 -36.58 -6.99 23.59
C ARG A 34 -36.79 -8.48 23.31
N GLU A 35 -36.98 -9.28 24.35
CA GLU A 35 -37.26 -10.70 24.22
C GLU A 35 -38.56 -10.94 23.44
N LYS A 36 -39.63 -10.21 23.77
CA LYS A 36 -40.91 -10.25 23.03
C LYS A 36 -40.74 -9.95 21.54
N VAL A 37 -39.96 -8.92 21.21
CA VAL A 37 -39.68 -8.56 19.81
C VAL A 37 -38.83 -9.61 19.11
N SER A 38 -37.81 -10.16 19.76
CA SER A 38 -36.95 -11.20 19.18
C SER A 38 -37.72 -12.49 18.90
N GLN A 39 -38.61 -12.91 19.80
CA GLN A 39 -39.48 -14.07 19.60
C GLN A 39 -40.46 -13.84 18.44
N ALA A 40 -41.08 -12.67 18.36
CA ALA A 40 -41.98 -12.30 17.26
C ALA A 40 -41.24 -12.31 15.91
N ALA A 41 -40.04 -11.72 15.85
CA ALA A 41 -39.22 -11.70 14.64
C ALA A 41 -38.82 -13.12 14.20
N ALA A 42 -38.38 -13.97 15.13
CA ALA A 42 -38.04 -15.36 14.85
C ALA A 42 -39.24 -16.18 14.34
N SER A 43 -40.42 -16.00 14.95
CA SER A 43 -41.64 -16.70 14.55
C SER A 43 -42.13 -16.34 13.14
N LEU A 44 -41.76 -15.16 12.65
CA LEU A 44 -42.12 -14.64 11.33
C LEU A 44 -41.01 -14.83 10.28
N ASP A 45 -39.90 -15.49 10.65
CA ASP A 45 -38.67 -15.56 9.84
C ASP A 45 -38.23 -14.15 9.35
N TYR A 46 -38.44 -13.15 10.21
CA TYR A 46 -38.10 -11.76 9.91
C TYR A 46 -36.64 -11.49 10.23
N VAL A 47 -35.87 -11.19 9.18
CA VAL A 47 -34.50 -10.71 9.30
C VAL A 47 -34.46 -9.21 9.01
N VAL A 48 -33.89 -8.43 9.93
CA VAL A 48 -33.68 -6.99 9.72
C VAL A 48 -32.82 -6.80 8.49
N SER A 49 -33.33 -6.03 7.52
CA SER A 49 -32.52 -5.61 6.38
C SER A 49 -31.35 -4.73 6.87
N PRO A 50 -30.09 -5.10 6.59
CA PRO A 50 -28.93 -4.27 6.92
C PRO A 50 -29.06 -2.85 6.35
N THR A 51 -29.66 -2.71 5.15
CA THR A 51 -29.91 -1.42 4.50
C THR A 51 -30.92 -0.57 5.26
N ALA A 52 -31.99 -1.16 5.81
CA ALA A 52 -32.98 -0.44 6.61
C ALA A 52 -32.41 -0.01 7.98
N SER A 53 -31.57 -0.86 8.59
CA SER A 53 -30.85 -0.53 9.83
C SER A 53 -29.87 0.63 9.62
N ARG A 54 -29.10 0.60 8.52
CA ARG A 54 -28.16 1.66 8.10
C ARG A 54 -28.87 3.00 7.89
N LEU A 55 -29.96 3.02 7.11
CA LEU A 55 -30.74 4.23 6.85
C LEU A 55 -31.28 4.87 8.14
N ALA A 56 -31.77 4.06 9.09
CA ALA A 56 -32.28 4.54 10.37
C ALA A 56 -31.18 4.99 11.36
N SER A 57 -29.90 4.70 11.07
CA SER A 57 -28.76 5.08 11.90
C SER A 57 -27.96 6.25 11.33
N GLY A 58 -28.12 6.55 10.03
CA GLY A 58 -27.28 7.50 9.30
C GLY A 58 -25.84 7.00 9.06
N LYS A 59 -25.53 5.75 9.44
CA LYS A 59 -24.23 5.10 9.23
C LYS A 59 -24.32 4.07 8.12
N THR A 60 -23.27 4.00 7.31
CA THR A 60 -23.15 3.08 6.17
C THR A 60 -22.48 1.77 6.54
N SER A 61 -21.80 1.72 7.70
CA SER A 61 -20.93 0.61 8.13
C SER A 61 -19.97 0.21 7.02
N THR A 62 -19.43 1.19 6.30
CA THR A 62 -18.57 0.99 5.14
C THR A 62 -17.33 1.87 5.26
N ILE A 63 -16.14 1.30 5.05
CA ILE A 63 -14.89 2.05 4.91
C ILE A 63 -14.57 2.17 3.42
N GLY A 64 -14.41 3.41 2.95
CA GLY A 64 -13.92 3.69 1.61
C GLY A 64 -12.42 3.50 1.53
N VAL A 65 -11.93 2.86 0.47
CA VAL A 65 -10.50 2.70 0.21
C VAL A 65 -10.20 3.22 -1.18
N ILE A 66 -9.38 4.26 -1.25
CA ILE A 66 -8.88 4.83 -2.49
C ILE A 66 -7.53 4.18 -2.77
N ALA A 67 -7.41 3.50 -3.90
CA ALA A 67 -6.17 2.89 -4.35
C ALA A 67 -5.98 3.16 -5.85
N PRO A 68 -4.75 3.44 -6.32
CA PRO A 68 -4.49 3.66 -7.75
C PRO A 68 -4.66 2.38 -8.57
N PHE A 69 -4.35 1.23 -7.97
CA PHE A 69 -4.39 -0.09 -8.62
C PHE A 69 -4.93 -1.11 -7.62
N ILE A 70 -5.62 -2.13 -8.11
CA ILE A 70 -6.18 -3.22 -7.28
C ILE A 70 -5.58 -4.60 -7.61
N ASP A 71 -4.92 -4.70 -8.76
CA ASP A 71 -4.33 -5.90 -9.32
C ASP A 71 -2.85 -6.06 -8.96
N ARG A 72 -2.15 -4.95 -8.67
CA ARG A 72 -0.75 -4.97 -8.21
C ARG A 72 -0.61 -5.55 -6.81
N TRP A 73 0.41 -6.37 -6.60
CA TRP A 73 0.62 -7.14 -5.36
C TRP A 73 0.59 -6.25 -4.11
N TYR A 74 1.28 -5.10 -4.14
CA TYR A 74 1.36 -4.18 -3.01
C TYR A 74 -0.04 -3.74 -2.55
N PHE A 75 -0.87 -3.27 -3.49
CA PHE A 75 -2.21 -2.77 -3.17
C PHE A 75 -3.15 -3.92 -2.78
N ALA A 76 -3.04 -5.08 -3.41
CA ALA A 76 -3.81 -6.26 -3.04
C ALA A 76 -3.55 -6.70 -1.58
N LYS A 77 -2.28 -6.75 -1.16
CA LYS A 77 -1.91 -7.05 0.24
C LYS A 77 -2.40 -5.99 1.21
N LEU A 78 -2.29 -4.72 0.82
CA LEU A 78 -2.75 -3.60 1.62
C LEU A 78 -4.27 -3.66 1.86
N VAL A 79 -5.04 -3.83 0.79
CA VAL A 79 -6.50 -3.98 0.85
C VAL A 79 -6.90 -5.21 1.65
N SER A 80 -6.18 -6.33 1.51
CA SER A 80 -6.44 -7.53 2.31
C SER A 80 -6.28 -7.26 3.82
N GLY A 81 -5.28 -6.46 4.21
CA GLY A 81 -5.10 -6.05 5.61
C GLY A 81 -6.24 -5.16 6.11
N ILE A 82 -6.65 -4.19 5.29
CA ILE A 82 -7.78 -3.30 5.57
C ILE A 82 -9.08 -4.09 5.74
N GLU A 83 -9.39 -4.99 4.80
CA GLU A 83 -10.58 -5.85 4.82
C GLU A 83 -10.64 -6.67 6.10
N ARG A 84 -9.53 -7.31 6.48
CA ARG A 84 -9.47 -8.17 7.66
C ARG A 84 -9.90 -7.44 8.93
N VAL A 85 -9.35 -6.25 9.14
CA VAL A 85 -9.67 -5.42 10.32
C VAL A 85 -11.09 -4.86 10.23
N SER A 86 -11.50 -4.37 9.05
CA SER A 86 -12.83 -3.80 8.82
C SER A 86 -13.94 -4.84 9.06
N ARG A 87 -13.82 -6.02 8.45
CA ARG A 87 -14.77 -7.12 8.60
C ARG A 87 -14.89 -7.58 10.05
N SER A 88 -13.77 -7.69 10.76
CA SER A 88 -13.79 -8.06 12.19
C SER A 88 -14.53 -7.05 13.07
N SER A 89 -14.67 -5.81 12.61
CA SER A 89 -15.38 -4.72 13.27
C SER A 89 -16.80 -4.49 12.71
N GLY A 90 -17.27 -5.34 11.80
CA GLY A 90 -18.60 -5.23 11.19
C GLY A 90 -18.71 -4.15 10.11
N PHE A 91 -17.60 -3.77 9.48
CA PHE A 91 -17.56 -2.83 8.36
C PHE A 91 -17.29 -3.56 7.05
N ASP A 92 -18.04 -3.17 6.01
CA ASP A 92 -17.74 -3.50 4.62
C ASP A 92 -16.62 -2.59 4.08
N VAL A 93 -15.93 -3.04 3.03
CA VAL A 93 -14.94 -2.23 2.32
C VAL A 93 -15.46 -1.87 0.93
N LEU A 94 -15.47 -0.58 0.60
CA LEU A 94 -15.78 -0.06 -0.73
C LEU A 94 -14.51 0.48 -1.38
N ILE A 95 -14.09 -0.15 -2.47
CA ILE A 95 -12.86 0.23 -3.17
C ILE A 95 -13.19 1.22 -4.28
N TYR A 96 -12.37 2.27 -4.33
CA TYR A 96 -12.33 3.27 -5.37
C TYR A 96 -10.99 3.18 -6.10
N SER A 97 -11.01 2.66 -7.33
CA SER A 97 -9.83 2.62 -8.20
C SER A 97 -9.62 4.00 -8.83
N LEU A 98 -8.39 4.52 -8.76
CA LEU A 98 -7.96 5.77 -9.37
C LEU A 98 -6.84 5.51 -10.37
N GLU A 99 -7.19 5.07 -11.57
CA GLU A 99 -6.22 4.79 -12.62
C GLU A 99 -5.82 6.07 -13.37
N ARG A 100 -6.64 7.12 -13.30
CA ARG A 100 -6.45 8.36 -14.05
C ARG A 100 -6.68 9.64 -13.22
N LEU A 101 -6.02 10.73 -13.63
CA LEU A 101 -6.12 12.04 -12.94
C LEU A 101 -7.52 12.66 -12.98
N ASP A 102 -8.27 12.48 -14.06
CA ASP A 102 -9.66 12.95 -14.19
C ASP A 102 -10.61 12.25 -13.20
N GLU A 103 -10.31 11.01 -12.85
CA GLU A 103 -11.05 10.27 -11.83
C GLU A 103 -10.76 10.79 -10.42
N ARG A 104 -9.53 11.26 -10.17
CA ARG A 104 -9.09 11.81 -8.88
C ARG A 104 -9.94 13.01 -8.48
N GLU A 105 -10.10 13.98 -9.37
CA GLU A 105 -10.92 15.18 -9.09
C GLU A 105 -12.37 14.81 -8.77
N ARG A 106 -12.97 13.89 -9.55
CA ARG A 106 -14.35 13.44 -9.34
C ARG A 106 -14.51 12.72 -8.00
N LEU A 107 -13.48 11.99 -7.56
CA LEU A 107 -13.54 11.21 -6.35
C LEU A 107 -13.45 12.06 -5.08
N PHE A 108 -12.64 13.11 -5.12
CA PHE A 108 -12.57 14.09 -4.04
C PHE A 108 -13.76 15.06 -4.00
N GLN A 109 -14.72 14.94 -4.94
CA GLN A 109 -16.01 15.64 -4.83
C GLN A 109 -16.86 15.05 -3.70
N HIS A 110 -16.89 15.82 -2.62
CA HIS A 110 -17.53 15.63 -1.32
C HIS A 110 -18.81 14.77 -1.26
N ARG A 111 -19.78 14.98 -2.16
CA ARG A 111 -21.14 14.42 -1.99
C ARG A 111 -21.24 12.91 -2.24
N LEU A 112 -20.55 12.40 -3.26
CA LEU A 112 -20.72 11.00 -3.69
C LEU A 112 -20.06 10.00 -2.74
N VAL A 113 -18.95 10.41 -2.11
CA VAL A 113 -18.22 9.58 -1.15
C VAL A 113 -18.91 9.60 0.21
N LYS A 114 -19.28 10.80 0.70
CA LYS A 114 -19.88 10.98 2.03
C LYS A 114 -21.17 10.16 2.26
N GLU A 115 -21.98 9.96 1.22
CA GLU A 115 -23.23 9.20 1.35
C GLU A 115 -23.03 7.67 1.40
N ARG A 116 -21.81 7.19 1.12
CA ARG A 116 -21.51 5.75 0.95
C ARG A 116 -20.56 5.17 1.98
N VAL A 117 -19.80 6.01 2.68
CA VAL A 117 -18.75 5.54 3.59
C VAL A 117 -18.75 6.34 4.89
N ASP A 118 -18.38 5.68 5.99
CA ASP A 118 -18.27 6.30 7.31
C ASP A 118 -16.84 6.82 7.57
N ALA A 119 -15.84 6.28 6.87
CA ALA A 119 -14.44 6.70 6.93
C ALA A 119 -13.73 6.39 5.59
N LEU A 120 -12.57 7.02 5.36
CA LEU A 120 -11.83 6.93 4.11
C LEU A 120 -10.34 6.65 4.32
N LEU A 121 -9.81 5.68 3.58
CA LEU A 121 -8.38 5.39 3.46
C LEU A 121 -7.87 5.83 2.10
N VAL A 122 -6.75 6.55 2.07
CA VAL A 122 -6.06 6.95 0.84
C VAL A 122 -4.74 6.22 0.74
N CYS A 123 -4.57 5.35 -0.26
CA CYS A 123 -3.42 4.46 -0.34
C CYS A 123 -2.39 4.98 -1.35
N SER A 124 -1.21 5.34 -0.85
CA SER A 124 -0.02 5.75 -1.60
C SER A 124 -0.23 6.93 -2.56
N LEU A 125 -1.35 7.63 -2.48
CA LEU A 125 -1.68 8.82 -3.27
C LEU A 125 -1.88 9.99 -2.31
N PRO A 126 -0.82 10.69 -1.86
CA PRO A 126 -0.99 11.78 -0.92
C PRO A 126 -1.94 12.84 -1.50
N PRO A 127 -3.04 13.17 -0.82
CA PRO A 127 -3.91 14.26 -1.25
C PRO A 127 -3.18 15.61 -1.17
N SER A 128 -3.47 16.50 -2.12
CA SER A 128 -3.06 17.90 -2.04
C SER A 128 -3.76 18.60 -0.87
N MET A 129 -3.25 19.76 -0.45
CA MET A 129 -3.89 20.51 0.66
C MET A 129 -5.35 20.89 0.35
N ASP A 130 -5.69 21.14 -0.92
CA ASP A 130 -7.07 21.44 -1.31
C ASP A 130 -7.96 20.18 -1.30
N GLU A 131 -7.41 19.02 -1.65
CA GLU A 131 -8.08 17.73 -1.49
C GLU A 131 -8.27 17.39 -0.01
N VAL A 132 -7.26 17.61 0.85
CA VAL A 132 -7.37 17.44 2.31
C VAL A 132 -8.50 18.31 2.86
N ARG A 133 -8.56 19.59 2.50
CA ARG A 133 -9.66 20.49 2.91
C ARG A 133 -11.02 19.97 2.44
N SER A 134 -11.10 19.49 1.21
CA SER A 134 -12.33 18.92 0.63
C SER A 134 -12.77 17.65 1.37
N LEU A 135 -11.80 16.79 1.75
CA LEU A 135 -12.02 15.60 2.57
C LEU A 135 -12.47 15.95 3.99
N GLN A 136 -11.86 16.95 4.62
CA GLN A 136 -12.22 17.39 5.96
C GLN A 136 -13.66 17.91 6.02
N GLN A 137 -14.12 18.61 4.98
CA GLN A 137 -15.50 19.04 4.88
C GLN A 137 -16.48 17.85 4.91
N MET A 138 -16.05 16.63 4.53
CA MET A 138 -16.91 15.43 4.55
C MET A 138 -17.36 15.05 5.97
N ASN A 139 -16.68 15.53 7.01
CA ASN A 139 -16.90 15.19 8.42
C ASN A 139 -16.83 13.67 8.68
N ILE A 140 -15.95 12.98 7.95
CA ILE A 140 -15.62 11.57 8.19
C ILE A 140 -14.12 11.45 8.47
N PRO A 141 -13.68 10.48 9.30
CA PRO A 141 -12.26 10.21 9.50
C PRO A 141 -11.53 9.83 8.21
N VAL A 142 -10.34 10.40 8.02
CA VAL A 142 -9.45 10.12 6.88
C VAL A 142 -8.07 9.71 7.38
N ALA A 143 -7.50 8.69 6.76
CA ALA A 143 -6.13 8.26 6.99
C ALA A 143 -5.42 7.98 5.66
N VAL A 144 -4.13 8.26 5.63
CA VAL A 144 -3.26 8.11 4.45
C VAL A 144 -2.26 7.00 4.72
N ILE A 145 -2.03 6.15 3.72
CA ILE A 145 -1.02 5.09 3.77
C ILE A 145 0.10 5.45 2.80
N GLY A 146 1.35 5.26 3.21
CA GLY A 146 2.53 5.43 2.34
C GLY A 146 3.00 6.88 2.19
N ALA A 147 2.32 7.85 2.80
CA ALA A 147 2.76 9.23 2.85
C ALA A 147 2.32 9.88 4.16
N GLU A 148 3.07 10.90 4.58
CA GLU A 148 2.68 11.79 5.66
C GLU A 148 1.99 13.00 5.06
N VAL A 149 0.80 13.32 5.61
CA VAL A 149 -0.02 14.43 5.15
C VAL A 149 -0.52 15.17 6.37
N ASP A 150 -0.29 16.47 6.38
CA ASP A 150 -0.75 17.35 7.44
C ASP A 150 -2.25 17.16 7.67
N GLU A 151 -2.64 17.21 8.95
CA GLU A 151 -4.04 17.11 9.36
C GLU A 151 -4.72 15.77 9.01
N CYS A 152 -3.97 14.72 8.68
CA CYS A 152 -4.49 13.37 8.50
C CYS A 152 -3.81 12.38 9.44
N ASN A 153 -4.50 11.29 9.77
CA ASN A 153 -3.80 10.11 10.30
C ASN A 153 -2.92 9.54 9.19
N SER A 154 -1.74 9.02 9.51
CA SER A 154 -0.86 8.40 8.52
C SER A 154 -0.19 7.13 9.04
N VAL A 155 0.00 6.18 8.12
CA VAL A 155 0.81 4.97 8.35
C VAL A 155 1.73 4.78 7.17
N ARG A 156 3.04 4.78 7.39
CA ARG A 156 4.04 4.70 6.32
C ARG A 156 5.27 3.91 6.74
N ILE A 157 6.18 3.71 5.81
CA ILE A 157 7.57 3.31 6.11
C ILE A 157 8.48 4.53 5.92
N ASP A 158 9.77 4.32 6.15
CA ASP A 158 10.82 5.26 5.73
C ASP A 158 11.47 4.74 4.44
N ASP A 159 10.94 5.17 3.29
CA ASP A 159 11.40 4.75 1.97
C ASP A 159 12.85 5.19 1.70
N VAL A 160 13.24 6.40 2.15
CA VAL A 160 14.61 6.93 2.00
C VAL A 160 15.59 6.03 2.75
N GLN A 161 15.37 5.80 4.04
CA GLN A 161 16.25 4.97 4.86
C GLN A 161 16.27 3.52 4.39
N SER A 162 15.14 3.00 3.91
CA SER A 162 15.01 1.65 3.37
C SER A 162 15.83 1.46 2.09
N ALA A 163 15.70 2.36 1.12
CA ALA A 163 16.47 2.30 -0.13
C ALA A 163 17.96 2.58 0.10
N LYS A 164 18.29 3.47 1.04
CA LYS A 164 19.67 3.68 1.51
C LYS A 164 20.26 2.38 2.07
N THR A 165 19.50 1.63 2.87
CA THR A 165 19.92 0.34 3.43
C THR A 165 20.15 -0.71 2.32
N ALA A 166 19.24 -0.82 1.36
CA ALA A 166 19.36 -1.71 0.20
C ALA A 166 20.61 -1.40 -0.65
N THR A 167 20.83 -0.12 -0.93
CA THR A 167 21.97 0.35 -1.73
C THR A 167 23.28 0.20 -0.97
N GLY A 168 23.29 0.55 0.32
CA GLY A 168 24.43 0.36 1.21
C GLY A 168 24.87 -1.10 1.30
N HIS A 169 23.95 -2.07 1.25
CA HIS A 169 24.28 -3.49 1.15
C HIS A 169 25.13 -3.79 -0.09
N LEU A 170 24.73 -3.32 -1.27
CA LEU A 170 25.49 -3.48 -2.52
C LEU A 170 26.88 -2.82 -2.44
N ILE A 171 26.95 -1.59 -1.92
CA ILE A 171 28.21 -0.87 -1.73
C ILE A 171 29.15 -1.62 -0.78
N ASN A 172 28.63 -2.12 0.34
CA ASN A 172 29.40 -2.90 1.32
C ASN A 172 29.90 -4.25 0.77
N MET A 173 29.32 -4.72 -0.32
CA MET A 173 29.80 -5.88 -1.09
C MET A 173 30.86 -5.53 -2.14
N GLY A 174 31.27 -4.26 -2.24
CA GLY A 174 32.31 -3.77 -3.14
C GLY A 174 31.79 -3.31 -4.50
N HIS A 175 30.48 -3.23 -4.70
CA HIS A 175 29.93 -2.69 -5.94
C HIS A 175 30.02 -1.17 -5.97
N THR A 176 30.60 -0.63 -7.05
CA THR A 176 30.70 0.83 -7.29
C THR A 176 29.93 1.28 -8.52
N ARG A 177 29.74 0.40 -9.52
CA ARG A 177 28.82 0.60 -10.65
C ARG A 177 27.51 -0.14 -10.36
N ILE A 178 26.57 0.59 -9.75
CA ILE A 178 25.25 0.09 -9.38
C ILE A 178 24.20 0.76 -10.28
N GLY A 179 23.39 -0.05 -10.95
CA GLY A 179 22.24 0.44 -11.71
C GLY A 179 21.01 0.65 -10.82
N LEU A 180 20.15 1.55 -11.24
CA LEU A 180 18.86 1.82 -10.62
C LEU A 180 17.75 1.53 -11.62
N ILE A 181 16.80 0.67 -11.25
CA ILE A 181 15.52 0.52 -11.95
C ILE A 181 14.44 1.16 -11.08
N ALA A 182 14.04 2.37 -11.48
CA ALA A 182 13.11 3.23 -10.75
C ALA A 182 11.84 3.50 -11.55
N GLU A 183 10.81 4.05 -10.92
CA GLU A 183 9.71 4.65 -11.67
C GLU A 183 10.14 5.97 -12.33
N SER A 184 9.57 6.28 -13.50
CA SER A 184 9.84 7.54 -14.16
C SER A 184 9.39 8.74 -13.32
N PRO A 185 10.24 9.78 -13.15
CA PRO A 185 9.87 11.01 -12.45
C PRO A 185 8.80 11.84 -13.19
N LEU A 186 8.48 11.48 -14.44
CA LEU A 186 7.46 12.14 -15.25
C LEU A 186 6.05 11.55 -15.03
N GLN A 187 5.87 10.65 -14.04
CA GLN A 187 4.55 10.12 -13.77
C GLN A 187 3.58 11.19 -13.24
N PRO A 188 2.35 11.22 -13.77
CA PRO A 188 1.36 12.24 -13.42
C PRO A 188 0.80 12.06 -12.01
N LEU A 189 0.82 10.84 -11.48
CA LEU A 189 0.40 10.53 -10.13
C LEU A 189 1.57 10.83 -9.21
N SER A 190 1.42 11.83 -8.33
CA SER A 190 2.47 12.32 -7.42
C SER A 190 2.80 11.32 -6.30
N PHE A 191 3.20 10.10 -6.66
CA PHE A 191 3.71 9.09 -5.76
C PHE A 191 4.98 9.59 -5.06
N THR A 192 5.07 9.40 -3.75
CA THR A 192 6.26 9.82 -2.97
C THR A 192 7.31 8.73 -2.94
N ALA A 193 6.89 7.47 -2.81
CA ALA A 193 7.80 6.34 -2.63
C ALA A 193 8.90 6.22 -3.70
N PRO A 194 8.66 6.37 -5.02
CA PRO A 194 9.72 6.26 -6.02
C PRO A 194 10.79 7.36 -5.85
N ARG A 195 10.36 8.61 -5.67
CA ARG A 195 11.28 9.73 -5.42
C ARG A 195 12.09 9.48 -4.15
N ASP A 196 11.43 9.09 -3.07
CA ASP A 196 12.07 8.90 -1.77
C ASP A 196 13.05 7.70 -1.80
N ARG A 197 12.73 6.62 -2.53
CA ARG A 197 13.64 5.47 -2.74
C ARG A 197 14.86 5.87 -3.58
N ARG A 198 14.66 6.63 -4.65
CA ARG A 198 15.75 7.21 -5.45
C ARG A 198 16.67 8.11 -4.61
N ASP A 199 16.10 8.95 -3.77
CA ASP A 199 16.86 9.82 -2.86
C ASP A 199 17.69 9.00 -1.87
N GLY A 200 17.13 7.92 -1.32
CA GLY A 200 17.86 6.98 -0.47
C GLY A 200 19.02 6.28 -1.18
N PHE A 201 18.82 5.88 -2.44
CA PHE A 201 19.88 5.31 -3.29
C PHE A 201 21.02 6.30 -3.53
N LEU A 202 20.71 7.56 -3.85
CA LEU A 202 21.71 8.61 -4.07
C LEU A 202 22.44 8.98 -2.77
N LEU A 203 21.73 9.04 -1.65
CA LEU A 203 22.32 9.31 -0.34
C LEU A 203 23.33 8.23 0.06
N ALA A 204 23.05 6.95 -0.21
CA ALA A 204 23.99 5.86 0.04
C ALA A 204 25.29 6.01 -0.79
N HIS A 205 25.19 6.45 -2.05
CA HIS A 205 26.36 6.75 -2.88
C HIS A 205 27.16 7.94 -2.31
N GLN A 206 26.47 9.02 -1.95
CA GLN A 206 27.08 10.21 -1.39
C GLN A 206 27.86 9.91 -0.10
N GLU A 207 27.25 9.16 0.83
CA GLU A 207 27.89 8.80 2.10
C GLU A 207 29.09 7.86 1.93
N ALA A 208 29.09 7.06 0.87
CA ALA A 208 30.22 6.21 0.50
C ALA A 208 31.30 6.94 -0.32
N GLY A 209 31.10 8.22 -0.66
CA GLY A 209 32.01 8.98 -1.53
C GLY A 209 32.02 8.49 -2.98
N LEU A 210 30.94 7.85 -3.44
CA LEU A 210 30.78 7.36 -4.80
C LEU A 210 29.92 8.33 -5.63
N ASN A 211 30.32 8.57 -6.87
CA ASN A 211 29.50 9.30 -7.83
C ASN A 211 28.56 8.33 -8.56
N PHE A 212 27.27 8.65 -8.59
CA PHE A 212 26.31 7.90 -9.39
C PHE A 212 26.41 8.28 -10.88
N ASP A 213 26.58 7.28 -11.74
CA ASP A 213 26.53 7.41 -13.19
C ASP A 213 25.05 7.39 -13.63
N SER A 214 24.49 8.56 -13.95
CA SER A 214 23.07 8.68 -14.33
C SER A 214 22.70 7.91 -15.60
N SER A 215 23.68 7.45 -16.39
CA SER A 215 23.41 6.55 -17.52
C SER A 215 23.02 5.12 -17.09
N LEU A 216 23.21 4.79 -15.81
CA LEU A 216 22.80 3.55 -15.15
C LEU A 216 21.44 3.66 -14.44
N GLU A 217 20.68 4.70 -14.72
CA GLU A 217 19.28 4.82 -14.33
C GLU A 217 18.38 4.39 -15.51
N ALA A 218 17.50 3.44 -15.26
CA ALA A 218 16.48 3.00 -16.22
C ALA A 218 15.10 3.02 -15.57
N TYR A 219 14.06 3.20 -16.38
CA TYR A 219 12.72 3.46 -15.88
C TYR A 219 11.75 2.30 -16.14
N GLY A 220 11.09 1.87 -15.08
CA GLY A 220 9.97 0.94 -15.09
C GLY A 220 8.68 1.59 -14.60
N SER A 221 7.67 0.76 -14.37
CA SER A 221 6.34 1.18 -13.93
C SER A 221 5.77 0.23 -12.87
N PHE A 222 6.64 -0.32 -12.01
CA PHE A 222 6.28 -1.32 -10.98
C PHE A 222 5.62 -2.58 -11.56
N THR A 223 6.04 -3.03 -12.75
CA THR A 223 5.57 -4.29 -13.35
C THR A 223 6.76 -5.15 -13.76
N ILE A 224 6.54 -6.46 -13.83
CA ILE A 224 7.54 -7.43 -14.28
C ILE A 224 8.03 -7.08 -15.69
N GLU A 225 7.12 -6.82 -16.61
CA GLU A 225 7.44 -6.50 -18.01
C GLU A 225 8.25 -5.21 -18.12
N SER A 226 7.93 -4.21 -17.29
CA SER A 226 8.69 -2.95 -17.27
C SER A 226 10.11 -3.12 -16.72
N GLY A 227 10.28 -3.94 -15.67
CA GLY A 227 11.60 -4.23 -15.10
C GLY A 227 12.49 -5.01 -16.06
N GLU A 228 11.91 -5.94 -16.83
CA GLU A 228 12.63 -6.68 -17.85
C GLU A 228 13.21 -5.78 -18.94
N ARG A 229 12.38 -4.85 -19.45
CA ARG A 229 12.82 -3.86 -20.45
C ARG A 229 13.91 -2.95 -19.90
N ALA A 230 13.68 -2.38 -18.71
CA ALA A 230 14.63 -1.47 -18.06
C ALA A 230 15.98 -2.14 -17.81
N MET A 231 15.98 -3.41 -17.38
CA MET A 231 17.22 -4.16 -17.21
C MET A 231 17.92 -4.43 -18.55
N GLY A 232 17.18 -4.74 -19.62
CA GLY A 232 17.74 -4.85 -20.96
C GLY A 232 18.46 -3.58 -21.42
N GLU A 233 17.89 -2.40 -21.13
CA GLU A 233 18.53 -1.11 -21.41
C GLU A 233 19.85 -0.95 -20.65
N LEU A 234 19.90 -1.33 -19.37
CA LEU A 234 21.12 -1.28 -18.55
C LEU A 234 22.19 -2.27 -19.04
N LEU A 235 21.78 -3.47 -19.47
CA LEU A 235 22.70 -4.48 -20.01
C LEU A 235 23.25 -4.09 -21.40
N SER A 236 22.55 -3.25 -22.15
CA SER A 236 22.99 -2.78 -23.48
C SER A 236 24.09 -1.70 -23.44
N LYS A 237 24.41 -1.17 -22.25
CA LYS A 237 25.44 -0.14 -22.09
C LYS A 237 26.82 -0.73 -22.38
N ALA A 238 27.72 0.10 -22.93
CA ALA A 238 29.11 -0.31 -23.19
C ALA A 238 29.84 -0.83 -21.93
N GLN A 239 29.49 -0.28 -20.78
CA GLN A 239 29.89 -0.78 -19.47
C GLN A 239 28.60 -1.05 -18.67
N PRO A 240 28.07 -2.27 -18.62
CA PRO A 240 26.87 -2.56 -17.82
C PRO A 240 27.18 -2.43 -16.31
N PRO A 241 26.13 -2.31 -15.46
CA PRO A 241 26.32 -2.30 -14.01
C PRO A 241 26.75 -3.68 -13.49
N THR A 242 27.41 -3.70 -12.33
CA THR A 242 27.79 -4.95 -11.63
C THR A 242 26.77 -5.38 -10.58
N ALA A 243 25.90 -4.46 -10.20
CA ALA A 243 24.75 -4.71 -9.35
C ALA A 243 23.59 -3.80 -9.77
N VAL A 244 22.35 -4.18 -9.46
CA VAL A 244 21.18 -3.34 -9.69
C VAL A 244 20.31 -3.28 -8.43
N PHE A 245 19.85 -2.09 -8.09
CA PHE A 245 18.75 -1.88 -7.15
C PHE A 245 17.47 -1.64 -7.93
N CYS A 246 16.43 -2.41 -7.63
CA CYS A 246 15.11 -2.26 -8.21
C CYS A 246 14.16 -1.72 -7.14
N GLU A 247 13.41 -0.66 -7.45
CA GLU A 247 12.48 -0.05 -6.50
C GLU A 247 11.27 -0.93 -6.17
N SER A 248 11.11 -2.11 -6.80
CA SER A 248 10.16 -3.15 -6.38
C SER A 248 10.64 -4.54 -6.78
N ASP A 249 10.12 -5.54 -6.08
CA ASP A 249 10.37 -6.95 -6.36
C ASP A 249 9.76 -7.37 -7.70
N GLU A 250 8.61 -6.81 -8.11
CA GLU A 250 8.03 -7.09 -9.43
C GLU A 250 8.98 -6.66 -10.56
N MET A 251 9.56 -5.45 -10.46
CA MET A 251 10.59 -5.02 -11.41
C MET A 251 11.86 -5.87 -11.30
N ALA A 252 12.23 -6.29 -10.09
CA ALA A 252 13.38 -7.17 -9.89
C ALA A 252 13.18 -8.55 -10.55
N PHE A 253 11.98 -9.12 -10.53
CA PHE A 253 11.67 -10.36 -11.24
C PHE A 253 11.82 -10.19 -12.75
N GLY A 254 11.36 -9.06 -13.29
CA GLY A 254 11.61 -8.68 -14.67
C GLY A 254 13.11 -8.59 -14.98
N ALA A 255 13.87 -7.93 -14.12
CA ALA A 255 15.31 -7.82 -14.26
C ALA A 255 16.01 -9.18 -14.22
N ILE A 256 15.62 -10.09 -13.32
CA ILE A 256 16.10 -11.48 -13.26
C ILE A 256 15.86 -12.20 -14.60
N SER A 257 14.65 -12.07 -15.16
CA SER A 257 14.31 -12.62 -16.49
C SER A 257 15.24 -12.08 -17.57
N ALA A 258 15.45 -10.75 -17.63
CA ALA A 258 16.33 -10.12 -18.60
C ALA A 258 17.79 -10.58 -18.48
N ILE A 259 18.32 -10.65 -17.26
CA ILE A 259 19.70 -11.08 -16.98
C ILE A 259 19.93 -12.51 -17.50
N HIS A 260 19.03 -13.43 -17.18
CA HIS A 260 19.14 -14.81 -17.67
C HIS A 260 19.03 -14.91 -19.19
N ARG A 261 18.18 -14.10 -19.84
CA ARG A 261 18.07 -14.08 -21.31
C ARG A 261 19.33 -13.57 -22.00
N HIS A 262 20.12 -12.73 -21.32
CA HIS A 262 21.44 -12.30 -21.79
C HIS A 262 22.55 -13.33 -21.48
N GLY A 263 22.20 -14.51 -20.95
CA GLY A 263 23.16 -15.57 -20.61
C GLY A 263 24.01 -15.26 -19.37
N LEU A 264 23.64 -14.24 -18.59
CA LEU A 264 24.32 -13.85 -17.36
C LEU A 264 23.73 -14.58 -16.15
N ARG A 265 24.54 -14.78 -15.12
CA ARG A 265 24.16 -15.49 -13.88
C ARG A 265 24.02 -14.52 -12.71
N ILE A 266 23.04 -14.79 -11.87
CA ILE A 266 22.82 -14.11 -10.60
C ILE A 266 23.25 -15.06 -9.46
N PRO A 267 24.08 -14.63 -8.50
CA PRO A 267 24.70 -13.31 -8.36
C PRO A 267 26.10 -13.20 -8.98
N ASP A 268 26.54 -14.19 -9.75
CA ASP A 268 27.95 -14.33 -10.16
C ASP A 268 28.43 -13.23 -11.12
N ASP A 269 27.57 -12.85 -12.07
CA ASP A 269 27.89 -11.87 -13.09
C ASP A 269 27.28 -10.51 -12.75
N ILE A 270 26.09 -10.51 -12.12
CA ILE A 270 25.40 -9.31 -11.63
C ILE A 270 24.64 -9.60 -10.33
N SER A 271 24.81 -8.73 -9.33
CA SER A 271 24.01 -8.74 -8.09
C SER A 271 22.68 -7.98 -8.28
N ILE A 272 21.63 -8.38 -7.58
CA ILE A 272 20.34 -7.67 -7.59
C ILE A 272 19.75 -7.58 -6.19
N VAL A 273 19.23 -6.40 -5.85
CA VAL A 273 18.42 -6.15 -4.66
C VAL A 273 17.08 -5.56 -5.09
N GLY A 274 15.99 -6.13 -4.58
CA GLY A 274 14.63 -5.62 -4.76
C GLY A 274 14.14 -4.79 -3.56
N PHE A 275 12.84 -4.55 -3.56
CA PHE A 275 12.10 -3.87 -2.50
C PHE A 275 10.70 -4.47 -2.45
N ASP A 276 10.13 -4.73 -1.28
CA ASP A 276 8.75 -5.14 -0.95
C ASP A 276 8.67 -6.45 -0.13
N ASP A 277 9.57 -7.40 -0.38
CA ASP A 277 9.48 -8.81 0.03
C ASP A 277 8.19 -9.49 -0.43
N HIS A 278 7.95 -9.40 -1.74
CA HIS A 278 6.88 -10.12 -2.42
C HIS A 278 6.96 -11.63 -2.12
N ASP A 279 5.81 -12.30 -2.06
CA ASP A 279 5.70 -13.75 -1.83
C ASP A 279 6.62 -14.60 -2.76
N LEU A 280 6.94 -14.11 -3.97
CA LEU A 280 7.79 -14.78 -4.95
C LEU A 280 9.29 -14.54 -4.72
N SER A 281 9.67 -13.55 -3.91
CA SER A 281 11.06 -13.17 -3.63
C SER A 281 11.84 -14.31 -2.98
N LYS A 282 11.18 -15.13 -2.14
CA LYS A 282 11.77 -16.35 -1.60
C LYS A 282 12.13 -17.37 -2.68
N PHE A 283 11.26 -17.57 -3.67
CA PHE A 283 11.48 -18.54 -4.75
C PHE A 283 12.52 -18.05 -5.76
N ALA A 284 12.56 -16.74 -6.00
CA ALA A 284 13.59 -16.10 -6.80
C ALA A 284 14.95 -15.99 -6.09
N ASN A 285 15.04 -16.37 -4.80
CA ASN A 285 16.18 -16.13 -3.93
C ASN A 285 16.62 -14.65 -3.90
N LEU A 286 15.68 -13.72 -4.05
CA LEU A 286 15.90 -12.29 -4.15
C LEU A 286 16.16 -11.67 -2.77
N THR A 287 17.33 -11.05 -2.60
CA THR A 287 17.61 -10.10 -1.52
C THR A 287 16.74 -8.87 -1.72
N THR A 288 16.02 -8.43 -0.69
CA THR A 288 15.04 -7.35 -0.81
C THR A 288 14.78 -6.67 0.52
N ILE A 289 14.24 -5.44 0.50
CA ILE A 289 13.66 -4.81 1.68
C ILE A 289 12.27 -5.38 1.93
N ALA A 290 12.07 -6.07 3.04
CA ALA A 290 10.74 -6.39 3.54
C ALA A 290 10.09 -5.17 4.16
N GLN A 291 8.92 -4.80 3.62
CA GLN A 291 8.00 -3.89 4.26
C GLN A 291 6.72 -4.64 4.67
N PRO A 292 6.11 -4.30 5.83
CA PRO A 292 5.00 -5.05 6.36
C PRO A 292 3.66 -4.59 5.73
N VAL A 293 3.51 -4.76 4.41
CA VAL A 293 2.42 -4.18 3.60
C VAL A 293 1.04 -4.49 4.16
N GLN A 294 0.77 -5.74 4.51
CA GLN A 294 -0.52 -6.12 5.09
C GLN A 294 -0.76 -5.42 6.44
N LEU A 295 0.27 -5.32 7.29
CA LEU A 295 0.18 -4.65 8.59
C LEU A 295 -0.02 -3.13 8.46
N LEU A 296 0.52 -2.50 7.40
CA LEU A 296 0.22 -1.09 7.08
C LEU A 296 -1.28 -0.89 6.93
N GLY A 297 -1.93 -1.74 6.12
CA GLY A 297 -3.37 -1.70 5.88
C GLY A 297 -4.19 -1.96 7.15
N GLU A 298 -3.79 -2.97 7.92
CA GLU A 298 -4.43 -3.31 9.20
C GLU A 298 -4.36 -2.16 10.21
N THR A 299 -3.18 -1.56 10.34
CA THR A 299 -2.96 -0.46 11.29
C THR A 299 -3.75 0.77 10.89
N ALA A 300 -3.77 1.13 9.61
CA ALA A 300 -4.52 2.27 9.12
C ALA A 300 -6.04 2.09 9.32
N ALA A 301 -6.57 0.89 9.03
CA ALA A 301 -7.97 0.57 9.28
C ALA A 301 -8.30 0.63 10.79
N TRP A 302 -7.42 0.11 11.64
CA TRP A 302 -7.60 0.17 13.09
C TRP A 302 -7.64 1.62 13.60
N ILE A 303 -6.71 2.48 13.15
CA ILE A 303 -6.69 3.91 13.51
C ILE A 303 -8.01 4.60 13.13
N LEU A 304 -8.53 4.33 11.93
CA LEU A 304 -9.82 4.90 11.51
C LEU A 304 -11.00 4.42 12.33
N LEU A 305 -11.06 3.12 12.62
CA LEU A 305 -12.14 2.56 13.44
C LEU A 305 -12.11 3.11 14.86
N GLU A 306 -10.92 3.36 15.42
CA GLU A 306 -10.78 4.04 16.70
C GLU A 306 -11.23 5.49 16.62
N GLN A 307 -10.87 6.23 15.56
CA GLN A 307 -11.34 7.60 15.33
C GLN A 307 -12.87 7.67 15.18
N LEU A 308 -13.49 6.65 14.57
CA LEU A 308 -14.96 6.56 14.44
C LEU A 308 -15.66 6.37 15.79
N LYS A 309 -15.00 5.70 16.75
CA LYS A 309 -15.52 5.54 18.12
C LYS A 309 -15.29 6.79 18.95
N GLU A 310 -14.13 7.43 18.80
CA GLU A 310 -13.72 8.62 19.52
C GLU A 310 -13.26 9.72 18.55
N PRO A 311 -14.18 10.57 18.04
CA PRO A 311 -13.86 11.58 17.03
C PRO A 311 -12.82 12.62 17.47
N THR A 312 -12.67 12.82 18.79
CA THR A 312 -11.72 13.75 19.40
C THR A 312 -10.32 13.17 19.60
N LYS A 313 -10.11 11.88 19.27
CA LYS A 313 -8.80 11.24 19.41
C LYS A 313 -7.76 11.99 18.57
N PRO A 314 -6.57 12.29 19.10
CA PRO A 314 -5.52 12.95 18.35
C PRO A 314 -5.13 12.14 17.12
N ARG A 315 -4.86 12.83 16.01
CA ARG A 315 -4.34 12.20 14.80
C ARG A 315 -2.91 11.70 15.05
N THR A 316 -2.57 10.56 14.45
CA THR A 316 -1.26 9.93 14.60
C THR A 316 -0.55 9.78 13.27
N SER A 317 0.79 9.90 13.31
CA SER A 317 1.69 9.57 12.21
C SER A 317 2.53 8.39 12.64
N THR A 318 2.34 7.23 11.98
CA THR A 318 2.96 5.97 12.36
C THR A 318 3.96 5.54 11.29
N VAL A 319 5.21 5.33 11.70
CA VAL A 319 6.27 4.78 10.83
C VAL A 319 6.51 3.32 11.21
N MET A 320 6.27 2.41 10.27
CA MET A 320 6.50 0.98 10.43
C MET A 320 7.96 0.62 10.08
N PRO A 321 8.55 -0.34 10.81
CA PRO A 321 9.89 -0.80 10.53
C PRO A 321 9.93 -1.61 9.23
N THR A 322 11.05 -1.50 8.52
CA THR A 322 11.43 -2.35 7.39
C THR A 322 12.68 -3.15 7.72
N GLN A 323 12.95 -4.21 6.95
CA GLN A 323 14.13 -5.05 7.16
C GLN A 323 14.75 -5.47 5.83
N LEU A 324 16.07 -5.44 5.72
CA LEU A 324 16.76 -6.10 4.61
C LEU A 324 16.77 -7.62 4.82
N ILE A 325 16.11 -8.35 3.92
CA ILE A 325 16.13 -9.81 3.88
C ILE A 325 17.18 -10.26 2.87
N VAL A 326 18.31 -10.75 3.38
CA VAL A 326 19.42 -11.23 2.54
C VAL A 326 19.15 -12.65 2.06
N ARG A 327 19.24 -12.85 0.75
CA ARG A 327 19.13 -14.15 0.06
C ARG A 327 20.26 -14.31 -0.95
N ASN A 328 20.14 -15.25 -1.90
CA ASN A 328 21.21 -15.61 -2.85
C ASN A 328 21.17 -14.82 -4.17
N SER A 329 20.78 -13.55 -4.15
CA SER A 329 20.81 -12.69 -5.34
C SER A 329 21.90 -11.63 -5.31
N THR A 330 22.77 -11.64 -4.29
CA THR A 330 23.88 -10.70 -4.16
C THR A 330 25.17 -11.40 -3.77
N LYS A 331 26.31 -10.89 -4.25
CA LYS A 331 27.63 -11.43 -3.98
C LYS A 331 28.65 -10.32 -3.74
N ARG A 332 29.62 -10.58 -2.85
CA ARG A 332 30.78 -9.72 -2.67
C ARG A 332 31.73 -9.82 -3.88
N LEU A 333 32.12 -8.69 -4.44
CA LEU A 333 33.20 -8.64 -5.42
C LEU A 333 34.54 -8.90 -4.69
N GLY A 334 35.29 -9.91 -5.14
CA GLY A 334 36.64 -10.15 -4.65
C GLY A 334 37.55 -8.96 -4.96
N SER A 335 38.57 -8.72 -4.11
CA SER A 335 39.56 -7.65 -4.25
C SER A 335 40.25 -7.59 -5.62
N ASP A 336 40.21 -8.67 -6.40
CA ASP A 336 40.95 -8.82 -7.64
C ASP A 336 40.30 -8.14 -8.86
N ARG A 337 39.02 -7.76 -8.80
CA ARG A 337 38.37 -7.00 -9.91
C ARG A 337 38.59 -5.49 -9.85
N ALA A 338 39.08 -4.95 -8.73
CA ALA A 338 39.44 -3.54 -8.64
C ALA A 338 40.74 -3.20 -9.41
N GLY A 339 41.57 -4.20 -9.73
CA GLY A 339 42.87 -4.01 -10.41
C GLY A 339 42.89 -4.21 -11.93
N ALA A 340 41.82 -4.71 -12.54
CA ALA A 340 41.86 -5.16 -13.95
C ALA A 340 41.60 -4.04 -15.00
N VAL A 341 41.39 -2.79 -14.58
CA VAL A 341 41.10 -1.67 -15.51
C VAL A 341 42.33 -0.78 -15.80
N ILE A 342 43.49 -1.01 -15.15
CA ILE A 342 44.71 -0.18 -15.33
C ILE A 342 45.80 -0.92 -16.15
N GLY A 343 45.44 -1.96 -16.90
CA GLY A 343 46.39 -2.83 -17.59
C GLY A 343 46.12 -3.05 -19.07
N ALA A 344 45.66 -2.05 -19.83
CA ALA A 344 45.48 -2.19 -21.28
C ALA A 344 45.67 -0.89 -22.06
N PHE A 345 46.70 -0.09 -21.73
CA PHE A 345 47.31 0.85 -22.68
C PHE A 345 48.80 0.97 -22.38
N GLY A 346 49.58 0.08 -22.98
CA GLY A 346 51.03 0.15 -23.08
C GLY A 346 51.45 -0.42 -24.42
N SER A 347 52.20 0.39 -25.17
CA SER A 347 53.00 0.04 -26.36
C SER A 347 52.24 -0.03 -27.71
N ILE A 348 52.20 1.09 -28.45
CA ILE A 348 53.02 1.34 -29.67
C ILE A 348 53.38 2.82 -29.70
#